data_AF-A0A450T2G4-F1
#
_entry.id   AF-A0A450T2G4-F1
#
_cell.length_a   1.000
_cell.length_b   1.000
_cell.length_c   1.000
_cell.angle_alpha   90.00
_cell.angle_beta   90.00
_cell.angle_gamma   90.00
#
_symmetry.space_group_name_H-M   'P 1'
#
loop_
_entity.id
_entity.type
_entity.pdbx_description
1 polymer ?
#
loop_
_entity_poly.entity_id
_entity_poly.type
_entity_poly.pdbx_seq_one_letter_code
_entity_poly.pdbx_strand_id
1 'polypeptide(L)'
;MAILCDFKDRDPQEVVEYIYTRLQELLKDDIKRLRECIHMLHILSVNRNLKKEVKEAEKMLTQIDMTRIPAYEIGMEKGMEKGMEKGEIAFFTRLLSQKFGPLPPSVEQRINNAHSEELAMWGERVLTAKSLDEVFS
;
A
#
# COMPACT_ATOMS: atom_id res chain seq x y z
N MET A 1 16.30 26.89 2.62
CA MET A 1 15.73 26.66 1.28
C MET A 1 16.75 25.98 0.36
N ALA A 2 17.22 24.77 0.70
CA ALA A 2 18.21 24.03 -0.11
C ALA A 2 17.70 22.66 -0.62
N ILE A 3 16.50 22.23 -0.19
CA ILE A 3 15.89 20.95 -0.60
C ILE A 3 15.05 21.12 -1.89
N LEU A 4 15.38 22.12 -2.71
CA LEU A 4 14.67 22.46 -3.96
C LEU A 4 15.59 22.47 -5.19
N CYS A 5 16.79 21.91 -5.12
CA CYS A 5 17.65 21.84 -6.31
C CYS A 5 17.45 20.53 -7.05
N ASP A 6 17.16 20.65 -8.35
CA ASP A 6 17.46 19.66 -9.38
C ASP A 6 18.79 18.98 -9.05
N PHE A 7 18.85 17.65 -9.04
CA PHE A 7 20.07 16.89 -8.70
C PHE A 7 21.22 17.14 -9.69
N LYS A 8 20.97 17.95 -10.74
CA LYS A 8 21.86 18.20 -11.88
C LYS A 8 22.28 16.86 -12.48
N ASP A 9 23.57 16.65 -12.69
CA ASP A 9 24.14 15.42 -13.24
C ASP A 9 24.44 14.36 -12.16
N ARG A 10 24.02 14.59 -10.91
CA ARG A 10 24.26 13.61 -9.84
C ARG A 10 23.14 12.60 -9.76
N ASP A 11 23.53 11.37 -9.47
CA ASP A 11 22.60 10.28 -9.27
C ASP A 11 21.73 10.57 -8.03
N PRO A 12 20.38 10.51 -8.15
CA PRO A 12 19.49 10.78 -7.04
C PRO A 12 19.69 9.85 -5.84
N GLN A 13 20.11 8.59 -6.04
CA GLN A 13 20.39 7.66 -4.96
C GLN A 13 21.60 8.15 -4.15
N GLU A 14 22.70 8.50 -4.82
CA GLU A 14 23.92 9.01 -4.16
C GLU A 14 23.62 10.26 -3.31
N VAL A 15 22.79 11.17 -3.83
CA VAL A 15 22.45 12.40 -3.11
C VAL A 15 21.58 12.10 -1.89
N VAL A 16 20.61 11.19 -2.01
CA VAL A 16 19.74 10.80 -0.90
C VAL A 16 20.53 10.08 0.20
N GLU A 17 21.42 9.15 -0.17
CA GLU A 17 22.30 8.45 0.77
C GLU A 17 23.23 9.42 1.51
N TYR A 18 23.81 10.39 0.79
CA TYR A 18 24.63 11.43 1.39
C TYR A 18 23.83 12.27 2.39
N ILE A 19 22.62 12.70 2.04
CA ILE A 19 21.75 13.49 2.93
C ILE A 19 21.44 12.70 4.20
N TYR A 20 21.05 11.44 4.06
CA TYR A 20 20.73 10.59 5.20
C TYR A 20 21.93 10.40 6.14
N THR A 21 23.08 10.02 5.59
CA THR A 21 24.33 9.84 6.35
C THR A 21 24.68 11.14 7.08
N ARG A 22 24.58 12.27 6.39
CA ARG A 22 24.91 13.57 6.96
C ARG A 22 23.96 13.98 8.08
N LEU A 23 22.67 13.70 7.94
CA LEU A 23 21.68 13.94 9.00
C LEU A 23 21.99 13.10 10.24
N GLN A 24 22.30 11.81 10.07
CA GLN A 24 22.68 10.92 11.16
C GLN A 24 23.95 11.40 11.89
N GLU A 25 24.98 11.82 11.15
CA GLU A 25 26.22 12.35 11.74
C GLU A 25 25.99 13.64 12.54
N LEU A 26 25.28 14.61 11.94
CA LEU A 26 25.10 15.94 12.51
C LEU A 26 24.13 15.95 13.71
N LEU A 27 23.16 15.04 13.73
CA LEU A 27 22.10 14.99 14.72
C LEU A 27 22.16 13.72 15.59
N LYS A 28 23.31 13.03 15.63
CA LYS A 28 23.51 11.80 16.40
C LYS A 28 23.09 11.92 17.87
N ASP A 29 23.33 13.10 18.47
CA ASP A 29 23.06 13.38 19.88
C ASP A 29 21.67 14.02 20.10
N ASP A 30 20.97 14.40 19.02
CA ASP A 30 19.63 15.00 19.06
C ASP A 30 18.65 14.15 18.23
N ILE A 31 18.28 13.00 18.81
CA ILE A 31 17.39 12.00 18.20
C ILE A 31 16.04 12.61 17.83
N LYS A 32 15.55 13.60 18.60
CA LYS A 32 14.28 14.26 18.33
C LYS A 32 14.36 15.06 17.03
N ARG A 33 15.37 15.92 16.89
CA ARG A 33 15.59 16.67 15.64
C ARG A 33 15.89 15.74 14.47
N LEU A 34 16.67 14.68 14.68
CA LEU A 34 16.93 13.69 13.65
C LEU A 34 15.62 13.11 13.12
N ARG A 35 14.71 12.67 14.00
CA ARG A 35 13.40 12.15 13.61
C ARG A 35 12.56 13.15 12.83
N GLU A 36 12.55 14.41 13.26
CA GLU A 36 11.83 15.49 12.57
C GLU A 36 12.39 15.73 11.16
N CYS A 37 13.72 15.76 11.00
CA CYS A 37 14.38 15.92 9.72
C CYS A 37 14.13 14.74 8.77
N ILE A 38 14.19 13.50 9.28
CA ILE A 38 13.87 12.30 8.50
C ILE A 38 12.40 12.30 8.06
N HIS A 39 11.47 12.67 8.95
CA HIS A 39 10.07 12.78 8.59
C HIS A 39 9.83 13.84 7.49
N MET A 40 10.46 15.01 7.59
CA MET A 40 10.39 16.01 6.52
C MET A 40 10.96 15.47 5.20
N LEU A 41 12.08 14.74 5.25
CA LEU A 41 12.68 14.12 4.05
C LEU A 41 11.71 13.12 3.39
N HIS A 42 10.99 12.32 4.17
CA HIS A 42 9.96 11.42 3.66
C HIS A 42 8.85 12.16 2.93
N ILE A 43 8.31 13.22 3.54
CA ILE A 43 7.24 14.03 2.93
C ILE A 43 7.75 14.65 1.63
N LEU A 44 8.96 15.23 1.64
CA LEU A 44 9.54 15.88 0.48
C LEU A 44 9.87 14.90 -0.65
N SER A 45 10.24 13.65 -0.32
CA SER A 45 10.53 12.60 -1.29
C SER A 45 9.32 12.28 -2.19
N VAL A 46 8.11 12.33 -1.62
CA VAL A 46 6.86 12.07 -2.36
C VAL A 46 6.63 13.16 -3.41
N ASN A 47 6.91 14.43 -3.05
CA ASN A 47 6.77 15.56 -3.97
C ASN A 47 7.80 15.55 -5.12
N ARG A 48 8.90 14.79 -4.96
CA ARG A 48 9.99 14.71 -5.93
C ARG A 48 10.09 13.35 -6.63
N ASN A 49 9.12 12.46 -6.39
CA ASN A 49 9.13 11.09 -6.90
C ASN A 49 10.41 10.30 -6.52
N LEU A 50 11.00 10.61 -5.36
CA LEU A 50 12.23 9.97 -4.84
C LEU A 50 11.94 8.86 -3.84
N LYS A 51 10.71 8.35 -3.85
CA LYS A 51 10.22 7.39 -2.85
C LYS A 51 11.05 6.10 -2.88
N LYS A 52 11.51 5.69 -4.07
CA LYS A 52 12.33 4.49 -4.24
C LYS A 52 13.71 4.71 -3.62
N GLU A 53 14.32 5.85 -3.91
CA GLU A 53 15.68 6.16 -3.53
C GLU A 53 15.81 6.31 -2.01
N VAL A 54 14.86 7.03 -1.40
CA VAL A 54 14.74 7.15 0.06
C VAL A 54 14.52 5.79 0.71
N LYS A 55 13.63 4.94 0.15
CA LYS A 55 13.38 3.60 0.69
C LYS A 55 14.63 2.72 0.66
N GLU A 56 15.42 2.78 -0.41
CA GLU A 56 16.67 2.00 -0.51
C GLU A 56 17.74 2.54 0.45
N ALA A 57 17.91 3.87 0.54
CA ALA A 57 18.84 4.49 1.48
C ALA A 57 18.47 4.15 2.95
N GLU A 58 17.18 4.19 3.29
CA GLU A 58 16.70 3.78 4.61
C GLU A 58 17.05 2.32 4.92
N LYS A 59 16.77 1.39 4.01
CA LYS A 59 17.10 -0.03 4.22
C LYS A 59 18.59 -0.26 4.40
N MET A 60 19.43 0.46 3.65
CA MET A 60 20.88 0.30 3.75
C MET A 60 21.43 0.88 5.06
N LEU A 61 20.88 1.99 5.53
CA LEU A 61 21.37 2.71 6.71
C LEU A 61 20.74 2.23 8.02
N THR A 62 19.57 1.62 7.95
CA THR A 62 18.95 1.00 9.11
C THR A 62 19.36 -0.47 9.16
N GLN A 63 20.21 -0.83 10.14
CA GLN A 63 20.37 -2.24 10.56
C GLN A 63 19.11 -2.79 11.26
N ILE A 64 18.06 -1.96 11.35
CA ILE A 64 16.80 -2.27 12.00
C ILE A 64 15.91 -2.96 10.96
N ASP A 65 15.54 -4.19 11.27
CA ASP A 65 14.53 -4.91 10.50
C ASP A 65 13.20 -4.13 10.51
N MET A 66 12.88 -3.50 9.40
CA MET A 66 11.66 -2.70 9.21
C MET A 66 10.39 -3.49 9.53
N THR A 67 10.43 -4.83 9.43
CA THR A 67 9.29 -5.69 9.78
C THR A 67 8.92 -5.63 11.26
N ARG A 68 9.83 -5.20 12.12
CA ARG A 68 9.65 -5.09 13.58
C ARG A 68 9.15 -3.73 14.04
N ILE A 69 8.93 -2.79 13.12
CA ILE A 69 8.41 -1.47 13.44
C ILE A 69 6.88 -1.54 13.43
N PRO A 70 6.19 -1.11 14.51
CA PRO A 70 4.72 -1.21 14.59
C PRO A 70 3.97 -0.55 13.41
N ALA A 71 4.52 0.55 12.86
CA ALA A 71 3.94 1.21 11.69
C ALA A 71 3.99 0.34 10.42
N TYR A 72 5.03 -0.48 10.26
CA TYR A 72 5.14 -1.43 9.16
C TYR A 72 4.15 -2.58 9.34
N GLU A 73 4.03 -3.13 10.56
CA GLU A 73 3.05 -4.18 10.89
C GLU A 73 1.62 -3.71 10.57
N ILE A 74 1.21 -2.54 11.05
CA ILE A 74 -0.10 -1.94 10.75
C ILE A 74 -0.30 -1.73 9.24
N GLY A 75 0.76 -1.30 8.53
CA GLY A 75 0.72 -1.11 7.09
C GLY A 75 0.55 -2.42 6.33
N MET A 76 1.22 -3.47 6.77
CA MET A 76 1.13 -4.82 6.21
C MET A 76 -0.24 -5.45 6.49
N GLU A 77 -0.76 -5.34 7.71
CA GLU A 77 -2.10 -5.82 8.08
C GLU A 77 -3.18 -5.18 7.19
N LYS A 78 -3.20 -3.85 7.10
CA LYS A 78 -4.13 -3.13 6.22
C LYS A 78 -3.95 -3.47 4.74
N GLY A 79 -2.71 -3.74 4.33
CA GLY A 79 -2.39 -4.13 2.96
C GLY A 79 -2.91 -5.54 2.64
N MET A 80 -2.78 -6.46 3.59
CA MET A 80 -3.23 -7.85 3.47
C MET A 80 -4.76 -7.93 3.50
N GLU A 81 -5.42 -7.24 4.42
CA GLU A 81 -6.88 -7.12 4.50
C GLU A 81 -7.48 -6.63 3.18
N LYS A 82 -7.01 -5.49 2.67
CA LYS A 82 -7.44 -4.96 1.36
C LYS A 82 -7.12 -5.87 0.19
N GLY A 83 -6.03 -6.63 0.29
CA GLY A 83 -5.64 -7.62 -0.71
C GLY A 83 -6.61 -8.79 -0.76
N MET A 84 -7.02 -9.28 0.42
CA MET A 84 -7.99 -10.37 0.56
C MET A 84 -9.38 -9.94 0.07
N GLU A 85 -9.89 -8.78 0.50
CA GLU A 85 -11.18 -8.25 0.03
C GLU A 85 -11.25 -8.15 -1.50
N LYS A 86 -10.22 -7.54 -2.11
CA LYS A 86 -10.14 -7.43 -3.58
C LYS A 86 -10.07 -8.80 -4.27
N GLY A 87 -9.36 -9.75 -3.65
CA GLY A 87 -9.27 -11.12 -4.12
C GLY A 87 -10.63 -11.83 -4.11
N GLU A 88 -11.37 -11.71 -3.01
CA GLU A 88 -12.71 -12.27 -2.85
C GLU A 88 -13.69 -11.70 -3.88
N ILE A 89 -13.74 -10.36 -4.01
CA ILE A 89 -14.56 -9.66 -5.01
C ILE A 89 -14.24 -10.15 -6.42
N ALA A 90 -12.96 -10.20 -6.79
CA ALA A 90 -12.53 -10.61 -8.13
C ALA A 90 -12.87 -12.07 -8.41
N PHE A 91 -12.66 -12.95 -7.43
CA PHE A 91 -13.00 -14.36 -7.55
C PHE A 91 -14.51 -14.56 -7.68
N PHE A 92 -15.31 -13.92 -6.82
CA PHE A 92 -16.76 -14.01 -6.84
C PHE A 92 -17.35 -13.48 -8.15
N THR A 93 -16.86 -12.34 -8.64
CA THR A 93 -17.24 -11.76 -9.94
C THR A 93 -16.97 -12.73 -11.09
N ARG A 94 -15.80 -13.39 -11.08
CA ARG A 94 -15.44 -14.39 -12.10
C ARG A 94 -16.35 -15.62 -12.02
N LEU A 95 -16.66 -16.09 -10.82
CA LEU A 95 -17.54 -17.23 -10.59
C LEU A 95 -18.95 -16.97 -11.11
N LEU A 96 -19.53 -15.81 -10.79
CA LEU A 96 -20.85 -15.42 -11.29
C LEU A 96 -20.85 -15.24 -12.81
N SER A 97 -19.81 -14.59 -13.36
CA SER A 97 -19.66 -14.44 -14.81
C SER A 97 -19.61 -15.79 -15.55
N GLN A 98 -18.96 -16.79 -14.95
CA GLN A 98 -18.89 -18.15 -15.51
C GLN A 98 -20.23 -18.89 -15.41
N LYS A 99 -20.96 -18.74 -14.30
CA LYS A 99 -22.23 -19.46 -14.09
C LYS A 99 -23.41 -18.85 -14.85
N PHE A 100 -23.49 -17.51 -14.87
CA PHE A 100 -24.67 -16.78 -15.36
C PHE A 100 -24.41 -15.96 -16.63
N GLY A 101 -23.16 -15.90 -17.10
CA GLY A 101 -22.75 -15.05 -18.22
C GLY A 101 -22.41 -13.62 -17.78
N PRO A 102 -22.25 -12.68 -18.73
CA PRO A 102 -21.84 -11.30 -18.43
C PRO A 102 -22.72 -10.63 -17.37
N LEU A 103 -22.09 -10.04 -16.35
CA LEU A 103 -22.80 -9.41 -15.25
C LEU A 103 -23.27 -8.00 -15.62
N PRO A 104 -24.51 -7.62 -15.27
CA PRO A 104 -24.95 -6.23 -15.40
C PRO A 104 -24.08 -5.28 -14.54
N PRO A 105 -23.87 -4.02 -14.97
CA PRO A 105 -23.08 -3.05 -14.19
C PRO A 105 -23.59 -2.83 -12.76
N SER A 106 -24.90 -2.94 -12.54
CA SER A 106 -25.51 -2.84 -11.20
C SER A 106 -25.06 -3.97 -10.27
N VAL A 107 -24.88 -5.17 -10.80
CA VAL A 107 -24.40 -6.34 -10.06
C VAL A 107 -22.93 -6.19 -9.74
N GLU A 108 -22.10 -5.79 -10.70
CA GLU A 108 -20.68 -5.51 -10.45
C GLU A 108 -20.49 -4.43 -9.39
N GLN A 109 -21.28 -3.35 -9.44
CA GLN A 109 -21.24 -2.30 -8.43
C GLN A 109 -21.66 -2.82 -7.05
N ARG A 110 -22.68 -3.68 -6.97
CA ARG A 110 -23.11 -4.29 -5.71
C ARG A 110 -22.00 -5.18 -5.11
N ILE A 111 -21.35 -6.00 -5.92
CA ILE A 111 -20.25 -6.87 -5.48
C ILE A 111 -19.04 -6.04 -5.01
N ASN A 112 -18.68 -4.98 -5.73
CA ASN A 112 -17.54 -4.13 -5.38
C ASN A 112 -17.72 -3.34 -4.06
N ASN A 113 -18.96 -3.18 -3.60
CA ASN A 113 -19.27 -2.49 -2.34
C ASN A 113 -19.64 -3.47 -1.21
N ALA A 114 -19.61 -4.78 -1.47
CA ALA A 114 -19.97 -5.79 -0.49
C ALA A 114 -18.84 -6.03 0.51
N HIS A 115 -19.20 -6.29 1.76
CA HIS A 115 -18.25 -6.75 2.77
C HIS A 115 -17.99 -8.26 2.65
N SER A 116 -16.90 -8.74 3.23
CA SER A 116 -16.53 -10.17 3.17
C SER A 116 -17.62 -11.11 3.67
N GLU A 117 -18.39 -10.72 4.69
CA GLU A 117 -19.52 -11.52 5.19
C GLU A 117 -20.65 -11.67 4.15
N GLU A 118 -20.93 -10.62 3.39
CA GLU A 118 -21.94 -10.67 2.32
C GLU A 118 -21.48 -11.56 1.16
N LEU A 119 -20.22 -11.43 0.75
CA LEU A 119 -19.61 -12.27 -0.28
C LEU A 119 -19.59 -13.75 0.14
N ALA A 120 -19.33 -14.04 1.40
CA ALA A 120 -19.37 -15.41 1.93
C ALA A 120 -20.78 -16.00 1.86
N MET A 121 -21.79 -15.27 2.34
CA MET A 121 -23.20 -15.71 2.27
C MET A 121 -23.66 -15.93 0.82
N TRP A 122 -23.34 -15.01 -0.07
CA TRP A 122 -23.68 -15.16 -1.49
C TRP A 122 -22.92 -16.32 -2.12
N GLY A 123 -21.65 -16.52 -1.76
CA GLY A 123 -20.81 -17.63 -2.20
C GLY A 123 -21.44 -19.01 -1.97
N GLU A 124 -22.06 -19.22 -0.81
CA GLU A 124 -22.79 -20.45 -0.52
C GLU A 124 -24.02 -20.62 -1.42
N ARG A 125 -24.78 -19.52 -1.63
CA ARG A 125 -25.98 -19.52 -2.49
C ARG A 125 -25.65 -19.75 -3.95
N VAL A 126 -24.47 -19.33 -4.42
CA VAL A 126 -24.03 -19.58 -5.80
C VAL A 126 -24.03 -21.07 -6.15
N LEU A 127 -23.87 -21.98 -5.20
CA LEU A 127 -23.87 -23.42 -5.50
C LEU A 127 -25.25 -23.93 -5.96
N THR A 128 -26.33 -23.37 -5.44
CA THR A 128 -27.71 -23.86 -5.67
C THR A 128 -28.55 -22.91 -6.51
N ALA A 129 -28.25 -21.61 -6.48
CA ALA A 129 -29.02 -20.56 -7.15
C ALA A 129 -29.07 -20.74 -8.67
N LYS A 130 -30.25 -20.54 -9.26
CA LYS A 130 -30.51 -20.61 -10.70
C LYS A 130 -30.47 -19.25 -11.39
N SER A 131 -30.44 -18.17 -10.63
CA SER A 131 -30.36 -16.79 -11.12
C SER A 131 -29.51 -15.92 -10.21
N LEU A 132 -29.11 -14.74 -10.70
CA LEU A 132 -28.43 -13.73 -9.89
C LEU A 132 -29.31 -13.25 -8.74
N ASP A 133 -30.63 -13.11 -8.94
CA ASP A 133 -31.55 -12.68 -7.89
C ASP A 133 -31.57 -13.65 -6.70
N GLU A 134 -31.52 -14.96 -6.95
CA GLU A 134 -31.45 -16.00 -5.90
C GLU A 134 -30.12 -15.99 -5.14
N VAL A 135 -29.02 -15.54 -5.77
CA VAL A 135 -27.73 -15.38 -5.08
C VAL A 135 -27.81 -14.23 -4.08
N PHE A 136 -28.45 -13.13 -4.49
CA PHE A 136 -28.44 -11.86 -3.80
C PHE A 136 -29.62 -11.63 -2.84
N SER A 137 -30.57 -12.57 -2.76
CA SER A 137 -31.71 -12.57 -1.82
C SER A 137 -31.30 -13.17 -0.48
#